data_AF-A0A852WSM7-F1
#
_entry.id   AF-A0A852WSM7-F1
#
_cell.length_a   1.000
_cell.length_b   1.000
_cell.length_c   1.000
_cell.angle_alpha   90.00
_cell.angle_beta   90.00
_cell.angle_gamma   90.00
#
_symmetry.space_group_name_H-M   'P 1'
#
loop_
_entity.id
_entity.type
_entity.pdbx_description
1 polymer ?
#
loop_
_entity_poly.entity_id
_entity_poly.type
_entity_poly.pdbx_seq_one_letter_code
_entity_poly.pdbx_strand_id
1 'polypeptide(L)'
;MAEQQADVSELQALVQTMGELVAYCSALKQGASGFAYMLPNEWQGPAMQAFLGSFEAWAVGATSLEGVAESLRQQVETSHNSYSTTIEKLTTDWSSIEANLG
;
A
#
# COMPACT_ATOMS: atom_id res chain seq x y z
N MET A 1 26.14 4.67 11.30
CA MET A 1 25.93 4.22 9.91
C MET A 1 25.22 2.87 9.84
N ALA A 2 25.68 1.82 10.55
CA ALA A 2 25.05 0.49 10.49
C ALA A 2 23.59 0.47 10.99
N GLU A 3 23.28 1.17 12.10
CA GLU A 3 21.90 1.28 12.61
C GLU A 3 20.97 2.00 11.62
N GLN A 4 21.44 3.08 10.99
CA GLN A 4 20.65 3.83 10.00
C GLN A 4 20.40 3.04 8.71
N GLN A 5 21.32 2.15 8.32
CA GLN A 5 21.11 1.20 7.23
C GLN A 5 20.11 0.10 7.59
N ALA A 6 20.08 -0.34 8.86
CA ALA A 6 19.07 -1.29 9.33
C ALA A 6 17.66 -0.67 9.26
N ASP A 7 17.50 0.58 9.71
CA ASP A 7 16.22 1.30 9.65
C ASP A 7 15.71 1.45 8.20
N VAL A 8 16.59 1.73 7.24
CA VAL A 8 16.21 1.79 5.81
C VAL A 8 15.79 0.42 5.28
N SER A 9 16.47 -0.65 5.68
CA SER A 9 16.10 -2.01 5.26
C SER A 9 14.73 -2.45 5.80
N GLU A 10 14.41 -2.07 7.05
CA GLU A 10 13.11 -2.32 7.67
C GLU A 10 12.00 -1.52 6.98
N LEU A 11 12.25 -0.25 6.68
CA LEU A 11 11.33 0.59 5.91
C LEU A 11 11.08 0.01 4.52
N GLN A 12 12.12 -0.49 3.85
CA GLN A 12 11.97 -1.10 2.52
C GLN A 12 11.15 -2.39 2.56
N ALA A 13 11.36 -3.25 3.56
CA ALA A 13 10.52 -4.42 3.78
C ALA A 13 9.06 -4.03 4.04
N LEU A 14 8.83 -2.98 4.83
CA LEU A 14 7.50 -2.47 5.11
C LEU A 14 6.81 -1.90 3.86
N VAL A 15 7.53 -1.20 2.97
CA VAL A 15 7.00 -0.76 1.67
C VAL A 15 6.50 -1.95 0.85
N GLN A 16 7.27 -3.04 0.80
CA GLN A 16 6.88 -4.25 0.08
C GLN A 16 5.61 -4.87 0.66
N THR A 17 5.55 -5.04 1.98
CA THR A 17 4.34 -5.57 2.66
C THR A 17 3.11 -4.70 2.42
N MET A 18 3.26 -3.36 2.41
CA MET A 18 2.15 -2.46 2.09
C MET A 18 1.71 -2.56 0.63
N GLY A 19 2.66 -2.77 -0.30
CA GLY A 19 2.34 -3.07 -1.70
C GLY A 19 1.53 -4.35 -1.87
N GLU A 20 1.88 -5.41 -1.15
CA GLU A 20 1.12 -6.66 -1.12
C GLU A 20 -0.29 -6.48 -0.55
N LEU A 21 -0.44 -5.67 0.51
CA LEU A 21 -1.74 -5.34 1.09
C LEU A 21 -2.66 -4.61 0.09
N VAL A 22 -2.12 -3.64 -0.65
CA VAL A 22 -2.88 -2.93 -1.71
C VAL A 22 -3.30 -3.91 -2.80
N ALA A 23 -2.38 -4.76 -3.26
CA ALA A 23 -2.68 -5.77 -4.27
C ALA A 23 -3.78 -6.74 -3.82
N TYR A 24 -3.73 -7.18 -2.55
CA TYR A 24 -4.75 -8.03 -1.95
C TYR A 24 -6.13 -7.34 -1.91
N CYS A 25 -6.19 -6.09 -1.46
CA CYS A 25 -7.45 -5.32 -1.43
C CYS A 25 -8.04 -5.17 -2.84
N SER A 26 -7.19 -4.90 -3.83
CA SER A 26 -7.61 -4.78 -5.23
C SER A 26 -8.14 -6.10 -5.78
N ALA A 27 -7.45 -7.22 -5.52
CA ALA A 27 -7.87 -8.55 -5.95
C ALA A 27 -9.21 -8.96 -5.31
N LEU A 28 -9.40 -8.69 -4.02
CA LEU A 28 -10.65 -8.94 -3.30
C LEU A 28 -11.81 -8.16 -3.93
N LYS A 29 -11.59 -6.87 -4.22
CA LYS A 29 -12.58 -6.00 -4.87
C LYS A 29 -12.98 -6.54 -6.25
N GLN A 30 -11.98 -6.89 -7.07
CA GLN A 30 -12.19 -7.41 -8.43
C GLN A 30 -12.93 -8.75 -8.42
N GLY A 31 -12.52 -9.69 -7.55
CA GLY A 31 -13.13 -11.01 -7.45
C GLY A 31 -14.62 -10.95 -7.11
N ALA A 32 -14.99 -10.18 -6.08
CA ALA A 32 -16.39 -10.05 -5.69
C ALA A 32 -17.21 -9.21 -6.67
N SER A 33 -16.61 -8.22 -7.35
CA SER A 33 -17.25 -7.52 -8.49
C SER A 33 -17.57 -8.47 -9.64
N GLY A 34 -16.68 -9.42 -9.95
CA GLY A 34 -16.94 -10.45 -10.96
C GLY A 34 -18.20 -11.27 -10.67
N PHE A 35 -18.43 -11.64 -9.41
CA PHE A 35 -19.64 -12.37 -9.01
C PHE A 35 -20.93 -11.56 -9.17
N ALA A 36 -20.90 -10.26 -8.81
CA ALA A 36 -22.07 -9.40 -8.93
C ALA A 36 -22.56 -9.24 -10.37
N TYR A 37 -21.66 -9.28 -11.37
CA TYR A 37 -22.03 -9.22 -12.79
C TYR A 37 -22.53 -10.55 -13.37
N MET A 38 -22.22 -11.69 -12.75
CA MET A 38 -22.66 -13.01 -13.22
C MET A 38 -24.06 -13.39 -12.70
N LEU A 39 -24.44 -12.90 -11.52
CA LEU A 39 -25.69 -13.23 -10.85
C LEU A 39 -27.00 -12.76 -11.54
N PRO A 40 -27.08 -11.63 -12.27
CA PRO A 40 -28.35 -11.13 -12.83
C PRO A 40 -29.03 -12.07 -13.84
N ASN A 41 -28.26 -12.98 -14.44
CA ASN A 41 -28.80 -13.95 -15.41
C ASN A 41 -29.39 -15.21 -14.73
N GLU A 42 -28.99 -15.53 -13.50
CA GLU A 42 -29.38 -16.76 -12.81
C GLU A 42 -30.32 -16.51 -11.62
N TRP A 43 -30.33 -15.30 -11.06
CA TRP A 43 -31.10 -14.97 -9.87
C TRP A 43 -31.88 -13.66 -10.06
N GLN A 44 -33.22 -13.72 -9.98
CA GLN A 44 -34.09 -12.56 -10.09
C GLN A 44 -35.06 -12.45 -8.91
N GLY A 45 -35.54 -11.22 -8.64
CA GLY A 45 -36.55 -10.93 -7.61
C GLY A 45 -36.02 -10.16 -6.39
N PRO A 46 -36.83 -10.04 -5.32
CA PRO A 46 -36.50 -9.20 -4.15
C PRO A 46 -35.21 -9.61 -3.44
N ALA A 47 -34.85 -10.90 -3.47
CA ALA A 47 -33.62 -11.39 -2.87
C ALA A 47 -32.36 -10.91 -3.62
N MET A 48 -32.43 -10.84 -4.96
CA MET A 48 -31.37 -10.23 -5.79
C MET A 48 -31.20 -8.75 -5.45
N GLN A 49 -32.31 -8.00 -5.33
CA GLN A 49 -32.25 -6.57 -4.98
C GLN A 49 -31.63 -6.34 -3.60
N ALA A 50 -31.98 -7.16 -2.60
CA ALA A 50 -31.38 -7.10 -1.28
C ALA A 50 -29.87 -7.41 -1.30
N PHE A 51 -29.46 -8.40 -2.11
CA PHE A 51 -28.05 -8.70 -2.33
C PHE A 51 -27.31 -7.55 -3.00
N LEU A 52 -27.85 -6.97 -4.07
CA LEU A 52 -27.25 -5.84 -4.78
C LEU A 52 -27.02 -4.64 -3.85
N GLY A 53 -28.00 -4.27 -3.03
CA GLY A 53 -27.82 -3.19 -2.05
C GLY A 53 -26.74 -3.50 -1.00
N SER A 54 -26.68 -4.75 -0.54
CA SER A 54 -25.62 -5.19 0.38
C SER A 54 -24.24 -5.20 -0.29
N PHE A 55 -24.18 -5.60 -1.56
CA PHE A 55 -22.98 -5.62 -2.37
C PHE A 55 -22.45 -4.20 -2.65
N GLU A 56 -23.33 -3.25 -2.97
CA GLU A 56 -22.95 -1.84 -3.15
C GLU A 56 -22.33 -1.26 -1.87
N ALA A 57 -22.95 -1.51 -0.71
CA ALA A 57 -22.40 -1.07 0.58
C ALA A 57 -21.03 -1.71 0.85
N TRP A 58 -20.88 -3.00 0.58
CA TRP A 58 -19.60 -3.70 0.67
C TRP A 58 -18.56 -3.10 -0.29
N ALA A 59 -18.93 -2.80 -1.54
CA ALA A 59 -18.02 -2.28 -2.57
C ALA A 59 -17.46 -0.90 -2.22
N VAL A 60 -18.28 -0.03 -1.61
CA VAL A 60 -17.82 1.25 -1.05
C VAL A 60 -16.79 1.02 0.06
N GLY A 61 -17.07 0.10 0.99
CA GLY A 61 -16.14 -0.26 2.06
C GLY A 61 -14.82 -0.84 1.53
N ALA A 62 -14.88 -1.72 0.53
CA ALA A 62 -13.70 -2.30 -0.12
C ALA A 62 -12.84 -1.23 -0.81
N THR A 63 -13.48 -0.26 -1.48
CA THR A 63 -12.79 0.87 -2.10
C THR A 63 -12.11 1.76 -1.05
N SER A 64 -12.80 2.03 0.06
CA SER A 64 -12.21 2.78 1.18
C SER A 64 -11.01 2.05 1.78
N LEU A 65 -11.08 0.73 1.93
CA LEU A 65 -9.99 -0.07 2.48
C LEU A 65 -8.75 -0.05 1.58
N GLU A 66 -8.94 -0.19 0.26
CA GLU A 66 -7.86 -0.05 -0.73
C GLU A 66 -7.22 1.34 -0.67
N GLY A 67 -8.02 2.40 -0.54
CA GLY A 67 -7.53 3.77 -0.38
C GLY A 67 -6.70 3.98 0.91
N VAL A 68 -7.13 3.40 2.03
CA VAL A 68 -6.36 3.46 3.29
C VAL A 68 -5.04 2.71 3.16
N ALA A 69 -5.06 1.51 2.56
CA ALA A 69 -3.84 0.74 2.31
C ALA A 69 -2.85 1.51 1.43
N GLU A 70 -3.33 2.18 0.38
CA GLU A 70 -2.51 3.01 -0.50
C GLU A 70 -1.93 4.23 0.23
N SER A 71 -2.71 4.89 1.07
CA SER A 71 -2.22 6.00 1.91
C SER A 71 -1.12 5.54 2.87
N LEU A 72 -1.24 4.36 3.47
CA LEU A 72 -0.21 3.78 4.35
C LEU A 72 1.06 3.46 3.54
N ARG A 73 0.91 2.86 2.36
CA ARG A 73 2.03 2.59 1.45
C ARG A 73 2.81 3.87 1.11
N GLN A 74 2.10 4.94 0.74
CA GLN A 74 2.70 6.23 0.42
C GLN A 74 3.42 6.88 1.60
N GLN A 75 2.86 6.74 2.81
CA GLN A 75 3.50 7.25 4.03
C GLN A 75 4.83 6.54 4.29
N VAL A 76 4.85 5.21 4.21
CA VAL A 76 6.09 4.42 4.40
C VAL A 76 7.11 4.73 3.31
N GLU A 77 6.68 4.86 2.06
CA GLU A 77 7.56 5.22 0.93
C GLU A 77 8.19 6.61 1.12
N THR A 78 7.40 7.58 1.61
CA THR A 78 7.91 8.92 1.94
C THR A 78 8.94 8.88 3.06
N SER A 79 8.69 8.09 4.11
CA SER A 79 9.65 7.87 5.20
C SER A 79 10.92 7.22 4.69
N HIS A 80 10.84 6.13 3.93
CA HIS A 80 11.98 5.46 3.32
C HIS A 80 12.85 6.43 2.52
N ASN A 81 12.25 7.19 1.61
CA ASN A 81 12.97 8.14 0.76
C ASN A 81 13.66 9.25 1.56
N SER A 82 13.00 9.76 2.60
CA SER A 82 13.56 10.79 3.48
C SER A 82 14.78 10.29 4.26
N TYR A 83 14.70 9.06 4.79
CA TYR A 83 15.81 8.43 5.53
C TYR A 83 16.97 8.11 4.58
N SER A 84 16.71 7.50 3.43
CA SER A 84 17.75 7.19 2.42
C SER A 84 18.50 8.45 1.98
N THR A 85 17.77 9.51 1.61
CA THR A 85 18.36 10.78 1.18
C THR A 85 19.22 11.41 2.29
N THR A 86 18.74 11.33 3.53
CA THR A 86 19.46 11.89 4.69
C THR A 86 20.76 11.14 4.95
N ILE A 87 20.74 9.81 4.88
CA ILE A 87 21.93 8.96 5.07
C ILE A 87 22.95 9.17 3.95
N GLU A 88 22.51 9.25 2.70
CA GLU A 88 23.39 9.54 1.55
C GLU A 88 24.07 10.90 1.70
N LYS A 89 23.32 11.93 2.14
CA LYS A 89 23.87 13.25 2.40
C LYS A 89 24.91 13.23 3.54
N LEU A 90 24.58 12.61 4.67
CA LEU A 90 25.51 12.45 5.80
C LEU A 90 26.79 11.72 5.40
N THR A 91 26.67 10.68 4.57
CA THR A 91 27.82 9.94 4.03
C THR A 91 28.69 10.85 3.18
N THR A 92 28.09 11.61 2.27
CA THR A 92 28.79 12.53 1.37
C THR A 92 29.50 13.64 2.14
N ASP A 93 28.81 14.27 3.09
CA ASP A 93 29.35 15.33 3.94
C ASP A 93 30.54 14.81 4.77
N TRP A 94 30.42 13.62 5.35
CA TRP A 94 31.50 12.98 6.12
C TRP A 94 32.72 12.68 5.24
N SER A 95 32.54 12.06 4.07
CA SER A 95 33.63 11.79 3.14
C SER A 95 34.33 13.06 2.67
N SER A 96 33.58 14.16 2.48
CA SER A 96 34.17 15.46 2.14
C SER A 96 35.00 16.05 3.27
N ILE A 97 34.53 15.94 4.52
CA ILE A 97 35.29 16.39 5.70
C ILE A 97 36.57 15.56 5.85
N GLU A 98 36.48 14.23 5.75
CA GLU A 98 37.63 13.32 5.84
C GLU A 98 38.69 13.64 4.78
N ALA A 99 38.26 13.90 3.53
CA ALA A 99 39.15 14.26 2.44
C ALA A 99 39.85 15.63 2.62
N ASN A 100 39.27 16.55 3.42
CA ASN A 100 39.88 17.84 3.72
C ASN A 100 40.79 17.83 4.96
N LEU A 101 40.74 16.75 5.76
CA LEU A 101 41.55 16.58 6.98
C LEU A 101 42.83 15.77 6.76
N GLY A 102 42.98 15.12 5.59
CA GLY A 102 44.21 14.46 5.12
C GLY A 102 44.95 15.29 4.07
#